data_AF-A0AAW0VPY8-F1
#
_entry.id   AF-A0AAW0VPY8-F1
#
_cell.length_a   1.000
_cell.length_b   1.000
_cell.length_c   1.000
_cell.angle_alpha   90.00
_cell.angle_beta   90.00
_cell.angle_gamma   90.00
#
_symmetry.space_group_name_H-M   'P 1'
#
loop_
_entity.id
_entity.type
_entity.pdbx_description
1 polymer ?
#
loop_
_entity_poly.entity_id
_entity_poly.type
_entity_poly.pdbx_seq_one_letter_code
_entity_poly.pdbx_strand_id
1 'polypeptide(L)'
;SPKFHITVVIDSFYTDNLGQTPYYVTSEGVHVLHDFGWGFRKGAPFRQRFNQLSLQLKESGISHKWIYEVIARRVKENRGGTTLDDEKFQTDSYNAKNTEVLRLYHLQGAFYFMFLGYVIAAAVLLGEQIHILLAAL
;
A
#
# COMPACT_ATOMS: atom_id res chain seq x y z
N SER A 1 8.73 -18.41 -3.45
CA SER A 1 8.85 -18.23 -1.99
C SER A 1 7.46 -18.05 -1.41
N PRO A 2 7.10 -18.76 -0.32
CA PRO A 2 5.77 -18.72 0.29
C PRO A 2 5.29 -17.32 0.67
N LYS A 3 6.23 -16.40 0.93
CA LYS A 3 5.93 -14.97 1.16
C LYS A 3 5.14 -14.35 0.00
N PHE A 4 5.55 -14.61 -1.25
CA PHE A 4 4.85 -14.06 -2.42
C PHE A 4 3.43 -14.59 -2.54
N HIS A 5 3.20 -15.86 -2.24
CA HIS A 5 1.87 -16.46 -2.33
C HIS A 5 0.90 -15.81 -1.33
N ILE A 6 1.35 -15.60 -0.09
CA ILE A 6 0.56 -14.94 0.95
C ILE A 6 0.27 -13.50 0.54
N THR A 7 1.25 -12.75 0.02
CA THR A 7 1.05 -11.39 -0.51
C THR A 7 0.00 -11.38 -1.63
N VAL A 8 0.06 -12.32 -2.58
CA VAL A 8 -0.94 -12.42 -3.66
C VAL A 8 -2.35 -12.59 -3.09
N VAL A 9 -2.51 -13.50 -2.13
CA VAL A 9 -3.82 -13.78 -1.51
C VAL A 9 -4.34 -12.56 -0.75
N ILE A 10 -3.46 -11.91 0.00
CA ILE A 10 -3.79 -10.70 0.75
C ILE A 10 -4.21 -9.57 -0.19
N ASP A 11 -3.42 -9.29 -1.23
CA ASP A 11 -3.72 -8.22 -2.18
C ASP A 11 -4.97 -8.49 -3.02
N SER A 12 -5.23 -9.76 -3.33
CA SER A 12 -6.37 -10.14 -4.19
C SER A 12 -7.70 -10.17 -3.47
N PHE A 13 -7.72 -10.48 -2.16
CA PHE A 13 -8.95 -10.77 -1.41
C PHE A 13 -9.18 -9.85 -0.21
N TYR A 14 -8.13 -9.23 0.32
CA TYR A 14 -8.20 -8.55 1.61
C TYR A 14 -7.78 -7.09 1.56
N THR A 15 -7.27 -6.60 0.43
CA THR A 15 -6.97 -5.18 0.23
C THR A 15 -8.18 -4.46 -0.40
N ASP A 16 -8.76 -3.53 0.35
CA ASP A 16 -9.90 -2.71 -0.05
C ASP A 16 -9.57 -1.80 -1.24
N ASN A 17 -10.60 -1.25 -1.89
CA ASN A 17 -10.49 -0.30 -3.00
C ASN A 17 -9.73 0.98 -2.62
N LEU A 18 -9.64 1.29 -1.32
CA LEU A 18 -8.85 2.37 -0.75
C LEU A 18 -7.38 1.98 -0.49
N GLY A 19 -6.94 0.80 -0.92
CA GLY A 19 -5.59 0.29 -0.70
C GLY A 19 -5.33 -0.16 0.74
N GLN A 20 -6.38 -0.32 1.55
CA GLN A 20 -6.24 -0.70 2.95
C GLN A 20 -6.31 -2.21 3.12
N THR A 21 -5.33 -2.75 3.83
CA THR A 21 -5.24 -4.17 4.14
C THR A 21 -5.32 -4.33 5.66
N PRO A 22 -6.49 -4.65 6.25
CA PRO A 22 -6.67 -4.74 7.69
C PRO A 22 -6.07 -6.03 8.29
N TYR A 23 -4.93 -6.48 7.75
CA TYR A 23 -4.22 -7.67 8.20
C TYR A 23 -2.75 -7.34 8.39
N TYR A 24 -2.25 -7.61 9.59
CA TYR A 24 -0.85 -7.46 9.92
C TYR A 24 -0.14 -8.78 9.65
N VAL A 25 0.71 -8.81 8.62
CA VAL A 25 1.60 -9.94 8.37
C VAL A 25 2.89 -9.70 9.13
N THR A 26 3.32 -10.68 9.92
CA THR A 26 4.60 -10.61 10.62
C THR A 26 5.74 -10.50 9.59
N SER A 27 6.71 -9.61 9.83
CA SER A 27 7.91 -9.52 8.98
C SER A 27 8.73 -10.81 9.00
N GLU A 28 8.66 -11.50 10.13
CA GLU A 28 9.24 -12.82 10.34
C GLU A 28 8.34 -13.88 9.72
N GLY A 29 8.86 -14.55 8.69
CA GLY A 29 8.16 -15.66 8.08
C GLY A 29 8.43 -16.92 8.89
N VAL A 30 7.37 -17.61 9.33
CA VAL A 30 7.52 -19.00 9.73
C VAL A 30 7.96 -19.77 8.47
N HIS A 31 9.15 -20.35 8.51
CA HIS A 31 9.68 -21.17 7.42
C HIS A 31 8.90 -22.49 7.34
N VAL A 32 7.69 -22.43 6.81
CA VAL A 32 7.02 -23.63 6.32
C VAL A 32 7.68 -23.94 4.98
N LEU A 33 8.45 -25.04 4.91
CA LEU A 33 9.18 -25.52 3.73
C LEU A 33 8.22 -25.97 2.60
N HIS A 34 7.41 -25.04 2.10
CA HIS A 34 6.67 -25.21 0.86
C HIS A 34 7.54 -24.74 -0.29
N ASP A 35 8.49 -25.58 -0.68
CA ASP A 35 9.24 -25.41 -1.92
C ASP A 35 8.48 -26.08 -3.07
N PHE A 36 8.13 -25.27 -4.07
CA PHE A 36 7.62 -25.77 -5.34
C PHE A 36 8.81 -26.16 -6.22
N GLY A 37 8.87 -27.42 -6.61
CA GLY A 37 9.94 -27.99 -7.43
C GLY A 37 9.41 -28.65 -8.69
N TRP A 38 10.28 -28.77 -9.70
CA TRP A 38 10.00 -29.52 -10.91
C TRP A 38 10.42 -30.98 -10.74
N GLY A 39 9.49 -31.90 -10.98
CA GLY A 39 9.76 -33.34 -10.92
C GLY A 39 10.31 -33.86 -12.25
N PHE A 40 11.56 -34.35 -12.26
CA PHE A 40 12.17 -34.99 -13.41
C PHE A 40 12.51 -36.46 -13.15
N ARG A 41 12.37 -37.32 -14.17
CA ARG A 41 12.86 -38.70 -14.10
C ARG A 41 14.38 -38.73 -13.91
N LYS A 42 14.86 -39.70 -13.13
CA LYS A 42 16.31 -39.91 -12.92
C LYS A 42 16.99 -40.18 -14.27
N GLY A 43 18.06 -39.44 -14.57
CA GLY A 43 18.79 -39.54 -15.84
C GLY A 43 18.23 -38.71 -16.99
N ALA A 44 17.23 -37.85 -16.77
CA ALA A 44 16.73 -36.96 -17.81
C ALA A 44 17.85 -36.08 -18.39
N PRO A 45 18.14 -36.15 -19.71
CA PRO A 45 19.29 -35.46 -20.32
C PRO A 45 19.16 -33.93 -20.30
N PHE A 46 17.95 -33.42 -20.13
CA PHE A 46 17.67 -31.98 -20.07
C PHE A 46 17.73 -31.40 -18.66
N ARG A 47 17.82 -32.22 -17.60
CA ARG A 47 17.78 -31.76 -16.21
C ARG A 47 18.86 -30.72 -15.92
N GLN A 48 20.08 -30.95 -16.40
CA GLN A 48 21.20 -30.04 -16.17
C GLN A 48 20.98 -28.69 -16.84
N ARG A 49 20.55 -28.69 -18.11
CA ARG A 49 20.24 -27.47 -18.86
C ARG A 49 19.08 -26.70 -18.22
N PHE A 50 18.04 -27.42 -17.79
CA PHE A 50 16.90 -26.82 -17.10
C PHE A 50 17.30 -26.13 -15.79
N ASN A 51 18.17 -26.77 -14.99
CA ASN A 51 18.67 -26.18 -13.75
C ASN A 51 19.48 -24.91 -14.00
N GLN A 52 20.32 -24.89 -15.04
CA GLN A 52 21.08 -23.70 -15.43
C GLN A 52 20.15 -22.55 -15.86
N LEU A 53 19.16 -22.84 -16.70
CA LEU A 53 18.16 -21.85 -17.10
C LEU A 53 17.34 -21.34 -15.91
N SER A 54 16.95 -22.22 -14.99
CA SER A 54 16.21 -21.84 -13.79
C SER A 54 17.04 -20.91 -12.89
N LEU A 55 18.35 -21.16 -12.78
CA LEU A 55 19.27 -20.31 -12.04
C LEU A 55 19.39 -18.93 -12.71
N GLN A 56 19.62 -18.89 -14.02
CA GLN A 56 19.67 -17.64 -14.79
C GLN A 56 18.36 -16.85 -14.70
N LEU A 57 17.21 -17.52 -14.72
CA LEU A 57 15.90 -16.88 -14.57
C LEU A 57 15.68 -16.31 -13.16
N LYS A 58 16.29 -16.94 -12.15
CA LYS A 58 16.28 -16.44 -10.77
C LYS A 58 17.23 -15.24 -10.62
N GLU A 59 18.43 -15.32 -11.17
CA GLU A 59 19.46 -14.27 -11.10
C GLU A 59 19.08 -13.02 -11.91
N SER A 60 18.40 -13.20 -13.05
CA SER A 60 17.91 -12.07 -13.88
C SER A 60 16.76 -11.29 -13.25
N GLY A 61 16.13 -11.78 -12.18
CA GLY A 61 14.98 -11.14 -11.55
C GLY A 61 13.69 -11.17 -12.39
N ILE A 62 13.71 -11.76 -13.59
CA ILE A 62 12.55 -11.86 -14.49
C ILE A 62 11.38 -12.59 -13.81
N SER A 63 11.69 -13.64 -13.05
CA SER A 63 10.69 -14.38 -12.27
C SER A 63 9.93 -13.49 -11.27
N HIS A 64 10.60 -12.51 -10.66
CA HIS A 64 9.95 -11.56 -9.75
C HIS A 64 9.02 -10.62 -10.51
N LYS A 65 9.47 -10.10 -11.65
CA LYS A 65 8.66 -9.24 -12.54
C LYS A 65 7.38 -9.95 -12.99
N TRP A 66 7.47 -11.21 -13.44
CA TRP A 66 6.30 -11.97 -13.89
C TRP A 66 5.30 -12.25 -12.77
N ILE A 67 5.78 -12.59 -11.57
CA ILE A 67 4.89 -12.78 -10.42
C ILE A 67 4.13 -11.49 -10.14
N TYR A 68 4.81 -10.35 -10.16
CA TYR A 68 4.19 -9.04 -9.95
C TYR A 68 3.15 -8.71 -11.02
N GLU A 69 3.46 -8.93 -12.31
CA GLU A 69 2.52 -8.71 -13.42
C GLU A 69 1.26 -9.59 -13.30
N VAL A 70 1.42 -10.85 -12.89
CA VAL A 70 0.29 -11.76 -12.66
C VAL A 70 -0.58 -11.29 -11.49
N ILE A 71 0.02 -10.80 -10.40
CA ILE A 71 -0.71 -10.21 -9.27
C ILE A 71 -1.47 -8.99 -9.73
N ALA A 72 -0.80 -8.05 -10.38
CA ALA A 72 -1.40 -6.80 -10.86
C ALA A 72 -2.59 -7.08 -11.80
N ARG A 73 -2.43 -8.03 -12.74
CA ARG A 73 -3.52 -8.46 -13.62
C ARG A 73 -4.69 -9.03 -12.82
N ARG A 74 -4.44 -9.90 -11.85
CA ARG A 74 -5.49 -10.52 -11.05
C ARG A 74 -6.24 -9.52 -10.17
N VAL A 75 -5.53 -8.57 -9.57
CA VAL A 75 -6.14 -7.47 -8.81
C VAL A 75 -7.02 -6.62 -9.72
N LYS A 76 -6.56 -6.31 -10.94
CA LYS A 76 -7.33 -5.57 -11.95
C LYS A 76 -8.60 -6.31 -12.39
N GLU A 77 -8.52 -7.61 -12.61
CA GLU A 77 -9.67 -8.46 -12.96
C GLU A 77 -10.69 -8.55 -11.81
N ASN A 78 -10.23 -8.79 -10.57
CA ASN A 78 -11.11 -8.88 -9.40
C ASN A 78 -11.81 -7.55 -9.05
N ARG A 79 -11.16 -6.40 -9.31
CA ARG A 79 -11.71 -5.06 -9.00
C ARG A 79 -12.63 -4.48 -10.08
N GLY A 80 -13.00 -5.27 -11.10
CA GLY A 80 -14.01 -4.87 -12.07
C GLY A 80 -13.53 -3.83 -13.09
N GLY A 81 -12.27 -3.94 -13.55
CA GLY A 81 -11.83 -3.25 -14.77
C GLY A 81 -11.77 -1.72 -14.68
N THR A 82 -11.82 -1.13 -13.49
CA THR A 82 -11.45 0.28 -13.33
C THR A 82 -10.01 0.44 -13.76
N THR A 83 -9.81 1.33 -14.74
CA THR A 83 -8.54 1.72 -15.34
C THR A 83 -7.65 2.30 -14.24
N LEU A 84 -7.03 1.45 -13.43
CA LEU A 84 -5.91 1.83 -12.60
C LEU A 84 -4.76 2.02 -13.57
N ASP A 85 -4.43 3.29 -13.83
CA ASP A 85 -3.28 3.71 -14.60
C ASP A 85 -2.07 2.85 -14.21
N ASP A 86 -1.55 2.09 -15.18
CA ASP A 86 -0.49 1.09 -15.01
C ASP A 86 0.81 1.70 -14.41
N GLU A 87 0.89 3.03 -14.32
CA GLU A 87 2.01 3.80 -13.77
C GLU A 87 1.95 4.01 -12.23
N LYS A 88 0.76 4.06 -11.62
CA LYS A 88 0.64 4.30 -10.16
C LYS A 88 0.88 3.05 -9.33
N PHE A 89 0.48 1.88 -9.84
CA PHE A 89 0.65 0.63 -9.10
C PHE A 89 2.13 0.23 -8.94
N GLN A 90 3.00 0.59 -9.90
CA GLN A 90 4.45 0.32 -9.80
C GLN A 90 5.16 1.22 -8.78
N THR A 91 4.67 2.45 -8.57
CA THR A 91 5.30 3.41 -7.66
C THR A 91 4.85 3.22 -6.21
N ASP A 92 3.61 2.80 -6.02
CA ASP A 92 3.03 2.63 -4.68
C ASP A 92 3.43 1.31 -4.03
N SER A 93 3.58 0.20 -4.77
CA SER A 93 3.91 -1.09 -4.13
C SER A 93 5.36 -1.22 -3.67
N TYR A 94 6.30 -0.43 -4.22
CA TYR A 94 7.68 -0.35 -3.72
C TYR A 94 7.82 0.62 -2.54
N ASN A 95 6.88 1.57 -2.40
CA ASN A 95 6.78 2.53 -1.30
C ASN A 95 5.66 2.21 -0.29
N ALA A 96 4.98 1.07 -0.42
CA ALA A 96 3.88 0.60 0.43
C ALA A 96 4.33 0.19 1.84
N LYS A 97 5.42 0.80 2.34
CA LYS A 97 5.83 0.62 3.72
C LYS A 97 5.23 1.66 4.66
N ASN A 98 4.78 2.85 4.20
CA ASN A 98 4.37 3.92 5.13
C ASN A 98 3.51 5.06 4.54
N THR A 99 2.76 4.86 3.44
CA THR A 99 1.78 5.89 3.04
C THR A 99 0.45 5.60 3.72
N GLU A 100 0.41 5.87 5.03
CA GLU A 100 -0.88 6.04 5.71
C GLU A 100 -1.65 7.10 4.94
N VAL A 101 -2.74 6.68 4.30
CA VAL A 101 -3.64 7.57 3.57
C VAL A 101 -4.08 8.65 4.56
N LEU A 102 -3.67 9.91 4.32
CA LEU A 102 -4.01 11.04 5.18
C LEU A 102 -5.53 11.20 5.23
N ARG A 103 -6.15 10.64 6.26
CA ARG A 103 -7.57 10.78 6.53
C ARG A 103 -7.85 12.09 7.26
N LEU A 104 -9.06 12.61 7.07
CA LEU A 104 -9.52 13.90 7.59
C LEU A 104 -9.31 14.09 9.11
N TYR A 105 -9.32 13.01 9.89
CA TYR A 105 -9.08 13.08 11.34
C TYR A 105 -7.65 13.53 11.70
N HIS A 106 -6.65 13.30 10.86
CA HIS A 106 -5.30 13.81 11.10
C HIS A 106 -5.23 15.35 11.01
N LEU A 107 -6.11 15.96 10.23
CA LEU A 107 -6.19 17.41 10.04
C LEU A 107 -7.15 18.10 11.02
N GLN A 108 -7.86 17.32 11.85
CA GLN A 108 -8.88 17.83 12.76
C GLN A 108 -8.31 18.82 13.80
N GLY A 109 -7.09 18.57 14.28
CA GLY A 109 -6.40 19.49 15.19
C GLY A 109 -6.12 20.86 14.58
N ALA A 110 -5.73 20.90 13.29
CA ALA A 110 -5.50 22.15 12.59
C ALA A 110 -6.79 22.97 12.45
N PHE A 111 -7.91 22.32 12.16
CA PHE A 111 -9.21 22.97 12.11
C PHE A 111 -9.66 23.54 13.46
N TYR A 112 -9.42 22.80 14.56
CA TYR A 112 -9.73 23.32 15.90
C TYR A 112 -8.89 24.54 16.26
N PHE A 113 -7.60 24.52 15.94
CA PHE A 113 -6.72 25.66 16.19
C PHE A 113 -7.16 26.90 15.39
N MET A 114 -7.49 26.72 14.11
CA MET A 114 -8.01 27.79 13.26
C MET A 114 -9.33 28.36 13.81
N PHE A 115 -10.27 27.49 14.18
CA PHE A 115 -11.55 27.91 14.75
C PHE A 115 -11.37 28.69 16.05
N LEU A 116 -10.50 28.21 16.94
CA LEU A 116 -10.18 28.90 18.20
C LEU A 116 -9.61 30.30 17.93
N GLY A 117 -8.70 30.43 16.95
CA GLY A 117 -8.16 31.72 16.54
C GLY A 117 -9.25 32.70 16.08
N TYR A 118 -10.22 32.23 15.30
CA TYR A 118 -11.36 33.05 14.89
C TYR A 118 -12.24 33.49 16.07
N VAL A 119 -12.50 32.61 17.03
CA VAL A 119 -13.30 32.94 18.22
C VAL A 119 -12.61 34.01 19.07
N ILE A 120 -11.30 33.89 19.29
CA ILE A 120 -10.52 34.88 20.05
C ILE A 120 -10.54 36.24 19.32
N ALA A 121 -10.29 36.24 18.01
CA ALA A 121 -10.32 37.46 17.21
C ALA A 121 -11.69 38.16 17.28
N ALA A 122 -12.78 37.40 17.16
CA ALA A 122 -14.13 37.94 17.28
C ALA A 122 -14.41 38.51 18.68
N ALA A 123 -13.95 37.84 19.74
CA ALA A 123 -14.12 38.31 21.11
C ALA A 123 -13.36 39.63 21.37
N VAL A 124 -12.14 39.76 20.85
CA VAL A 124 -11.35 41.00 20.94
C VAL A 124 -12.08 42.14 20.22
N LEU A 125 -12.57 41.90 19.00
CA LEU A 125 -13.26 42.91 18.20
C LEU A 125 -14.55 43.40 18.88
N LEU A 126 -15.35 42.48 19.44
CA LEU A 126 -16.54 42.84 20.22
C LEU A 126 -16.18 43.62 21.49
N GLY A 127 -15.10 43.24 22.17
CA GLY A 127 -14.60 43.96 23.35
C GLY A 127 -14.19 45.39 23.02
N GLU A 128 -13.45 45.59 21.93
CA GLU A 128 -13.07 46.92 21.44
C GLU A 128 -14.30 47.76 21.09
N GLN A 129 -15.27 47.18 20.41
CA GLN A 129 -16.48 47.91 20.00
C GLN A 129 -17.32 48.35 21.20
N ILE A 130 -17.44 47.51 22.24
CA ILE A 130 -18.10 47.88 23.50
C ILE A 130 -17.31 48.99 24.21
N HIS A 131 -15.98 48.88 24.26
CA HIS A 131 -15.14 49.89 24.91
C HIS A 131 -15.24 51.25 24.24
N ILE A 132 -15.21 51.29 22.90
CA ILE A 132 -15.38 52.53 22.12
C ILE A 132 -16.76 53.14 22.35
N LEU A 133 -17.82 52.32 22.37
CA LEU A 133 -19.18 52.80 22.62
C LEU A 133 -19.32 53.39 24.03
N LEU A 134 -18.70 52.77 25.03
CA LEU A 134 -18.72 53.25 26.42
C LEU A 134 -17.88 54.52 26.63
N ALA A 135 -16.81 54.70 25.87
CA ALA A 135 -15.98 55.91 25.88
C ALA A 135 -16.62 57.09 25.13
N ALA A 136 -17.59 56.82 24.24
CA ALA A 136 -18.31 57.83 23.46
C ALA A 136 -19.56 58.38 24.17
N LEU A 137 -19.97 57.78 25.30
CA LEU A 137 -21.15 58.13 26.09
C LEU A 137 -20.78 59.04 27.27
#